data_AF-A0A9R1BJG8-F1
#
_entry.id   AF-A0A9R1BJG8-F1
#
_cell.length_a   1.000
_cell.length_b   1.000
_cell.length_c   1.000
_cell.angle_alpha   90.00
_cell.angle_beta   90.00
_cell.angle_gamma   90.00
#
_symmetry.space_group_name_H-M   'P 1'
#
loop_
_entity.id
_entity.type
_entity.pdbx_description
1 polymer ?
#
loop_
_entity_poly.entity_id
_entity_poly.type
_entity_poly.pdbx_seq_one_letter_code
_entity_poly.pdbx_strand_id
1 'polypeptide(L)'
;MLYKDSCNRKSNQQNLGTIKSSNLCTEIIEFTSPEETAVCNLASIALPRFVREKGVPIESHPSKLAGSNGSKNRYFDFDKLGEVTSTVTFNLNKIIDMNYYPVETARRSNMRHRPIGIGVQGLADTFMLLGMAFDSPEAQQLNRDIFETIYYHALKASAELAAKEGPYETYEGSPVSKGIIQPDMWNVVPSTRWNWPTLRETISKVGVRNSLLVAPMPTASTSQILGNNECFEPYTSNIYSRRVLRFVNTVLLHTF
;
A
#
# COMPACT_ATOMS: atom_id res chain seq x y z
N MET A 1 11.27 -7.93 14.49
CA MET A 1 11.48 -7.01 15.64
C MET A 1 10.47 -5.87 15.52
N LEU A 2 9.74 -5.53 16.57
CA LEU A 2 8.75 -4.44 16.56
C LEU A 2 8.99 -3.47 17.73
N TYR A 3 8.78 -2.18 17.48
CA TYR A 3 8.99 -1.11 18.46
C TYR A 3 7.65 -0.60 18.98
N LYS A 4 7.19 -1.14 20.11
CA LYS A 4 5.87 -0.87 20.71
C LYS A 4 5.52 0.62 20.78
N ASP A 5 6.44 1.46 21.26
CA ASP A 5 6.17 2.89 21.45
C ASP A 5 6.00 3.63 20.12
N SER A 6 6.77 3.22 19.10
CA SER A 6 6.61 3.75 17.74
C SER A 6 5.29 3.32 17.13
N CYS A 7 4.89 2.06 17.31
CA CYS A 7 3.60 1.54 16.85
C CYS A 7 2.43 2.30 17.48
N ASN A 8 2.48 2.53 18.79
CA ASN A 8 1.39 3.19 19.51
C ASN A 8 1.31 4.70 19.25
N ARG A 9 2.45 5.42 19.24
CA ARG A 9 2.48 6.88 19.04
C ARG A 9 2.06 7.33 17.64
N LYS A 10 2.18 6.44 16.65
CA LYS A 10 2.02 6.74 15.22
C LYS A 10 0.92 5.90 14.58
N SER A 11 -0.09 5.53 15.35
CA SER A 11 -1.27 4.81 14.87
C SER A 11 -2.49 5.73 14.91
N ASN A 12 -3.28 5.70 13.84
CA ASN A 12 -4.59 6.35 13.84
C ASN A 12 -5.60 5.66 14.79
N GLN A 13 -5.30 4.44 15.23
CA GLN A 13 -6.10 3.71 16.22
C GLN A 13 -5.66 3.97 17.68
N GLN A 14 -4.77 4.93 17.94
CA GLN A 14 -4.32 5.23 19.31
C GLN A 14 -5.45 5.69 20.25
N ASN A 15 -6.60 6.11 19.71
CA ASN A 15 -7.80 6.45 20.47
C ASN A 15 -8.52 5.22 21.06
N LEU A 16 -8.24 4.01 20.58
CA LEU A 16 -8.88 2.78 21.04
C LEU A 16 -8.21 2.19 22.31
N GLY A 17 -6.94 2.52 22.52
CA GLY A 17 -6.12 2.00 23.60
C GLY A 17 -4.75 1.55 23.14
N THR A 18 -3.99 0.91 24.03
CA THR A 18 -2.64 0.41 23.70
C THR A 18 -2.72 -0.79 22.75
N ILE A 19 -2.08 -0.68 21.60
CA ILE A 19 -1.83 -1.76 20.65
C ILE A 19 -0.77 -2.69 21.23
N LYS A 20 -1.10 -3.98 21.34
CA LYS A 20 -0.32 -4.97 22.11
C LYS A 20 0.56 -5.87 21.25
N SER A 21 0.26 -6.00 19.96
CA SER A 21 0.96 -6.90 19.05
C SER A 21 0.85 -6.43 17.61
N SER A 22 1.55 -7.13 16.71
CA SER A 22 1.30 -7.12 15.27
C SER A 22 0.67 -8.45 14.85
N ASN A 23 0.44 -8.64 13.55
CA ASN A 23 0.14 -9.94 12.95
C ASN A 23 1.39 -10.81 12.68
N LEU A 24 1.18 -11.95 12.03
CA LEU A 24 2.19 -12.94 11.64
C LEU A 24 3.35 -12.36 10.82
N CYS A 25 3.05 -11.44 9.90
CA CYS A 25 4.02 -10.90 8.94
C CYS A 25 4.58 -9.52 9.33
N THR A 26 4.22 -9.02 10.52
CA THR A 26 4.76 -7.81 11.16
C THR A 26 4.37 -6.46 10.51
N GLU A 27 3.46 -6.45 9.53
CA GLU A 27 3.01 -5.26 8.80
C GLU A 27 1.74 -4.63 9.38
N ILE A 28 0.93 -5.38 10.13
CA ILE A 28 -0.36 -4.92 10.63
C ILE A 28 -0.28 -4.54 12.11
N ILE A 29 -0.54 -3.25 12.39
CA ILE A 29 -0.52 -2.66 13.71
C ILE A 29 -1.93 -2.17 14.06
N GLU A 30 -2.77 -3.11 14.49
CA GLU A 30 -4.18 -2.89 14.82
C GLU A 30 -4.47 -3.18 16.30
N PHE A 31 -5.44 -2.47 16.86
CA PHE A 31 -5.91 -2.65 18.23
C PHE A 31 -6.58 -4.01 18.43
N THR A 32 -6.36 -4.62 19.60
CA THR A 32 -7.01 -5.85 20.02
C THR A 32 -7.38 -5.82 21.51
N SER A 33 -8.48 -6.50 21.83
CA SER A 33 -8.99 -6.68 23.20
C SER A 33 -9.59 -8.10 23.35
N PRO A 34 -9.98 -8.53 24.55
CA PRO A 34 -10.73 -9.79 24.71
C PRO A 34 -12.02 -9.84 23.86
N GLU A 35 -12.59 -8.68 23.55
CA GLU A 35 -13.82 -8.53 22.75
C GLU A 35 -13.55 -8.29 21.27
N GLU A 36 -12.32 -7.99 20.86
CA GLU A 36 -11.99 -7.52 19.51
C GLU A 36 -10.73 -8.19 18.96
N THR A 37 -10.92 -8.96 17.89
CA THR A 37 -9.84 -9.60 17.14
C THR A 37 -9.63 -8.83 15.84
N ALA A 38 -8.49 -8.16 15.71
CA ALA A 38 -8.11 -7.42 14.50
C ALA A 38 -8.12 -8.31 13.23
N VAL A 39 -8.46 -7.73 12.08
CA VAL A 39 -8.62 -8.45 10.81
C VAL A 39 -7.98 -7.66 9.68
N CYS A 40 -7.16 -8.35 8.89
CA CYS A 40 -6.38 -7.73 7.83
C CYS A 40 -7.04 -7.99 6.46
N ASN A 41 -7.51 -6.94 5.79
CA ASN A 41 -8.03 -6.99 4.42
C ASN A 41 -6.96 -6.46 3.47
N LEU A 42 -6.29 -7.36 2.73
CA LEU A 42 -5.03 -7.06 2.05
C LEU A 42 -5.14 -7.10 0.53
N ALA A 43 -4.49 -6.15 -0.15
CA ALA A 43 -4.22 -6.22 -1.58
C ALA A 43 -2.88 -5.55 -1.91
N SER A 44 -2.19 -6.00 -2.95
CA SER A 44 -0.91 -5.42 -3.39
C SER A 44 -0.99 -4.86 -4.80
N ILE A 45 -0.42 -3.68 -5.00
CA ILE A 45 -0.35 -2.99 -6.29
C ILE A 45 0.96 -3.38 -7.00
N ALA A 46 0.86 -3.83 -8.26
CA ALA A 46 2.01 -4.20 -9.07
C ALA A 46 2.69 -2.96 -9.68
N LEU A 47 3.69 -2.42 -8.99
CA LEU A 47 4.38 -1.18 -9.34
C LEU A 47 4.96 -1.13 -10.77
N PRO A 48 5.49 -2.24 -11.34
CA PRO A 48 6.04 -2.22 -12.71
C PRO A 48 5.00 -1.86 -13.79
N ARG A 49 3.71 -2.01 -13.49
CA ARG A 49 2.62 -1.69 -14.43
C ARG A 49 2.41 -0.19 -14.65
N PHE A 50 3.04 0.64 -13.83
CA PHE A 50 2.98 2.10 -13.94
C PHE A 50 4.23 2.68 -14.61
N VAL A 51 5.19 1.85 -15.05
CA VAL A 51 6.29 2.31 -15.90
C VAL A 51 5.82 2.40 -17.34
N ARG A 52 5.93 3.59 -17.93
CA ARG A 52 5.46 3.92 -19.28
C ARG A 52 6.60 4.45 -20.14
N GLU A 53 6.48 4.30 -21.45
CA GLU A 53 7.38 4.93 -22.43
C GLU A 53 6.80 6.25 -22.95
N LYS A 54 7.63 7.28 -23.09
CA LYS A 54 7.19 8.57 -23.64
C LYS A 54 6.88 8.40 -25.13
N GLY A 55 5.79 9.02 -25.58
CA GLY A 55 5.39 9.03 -26.99
C GLY A 55 4.68 7.76 -27.47
N VAL A 56 4.43 6.77 -26.60
CA VAL A 56 3.64 5.57 -26.92
C VAL A 56 2.23 5.74 -26.36
N PRO A 57 1.17 5.58 -27.18
CA PRO A 57 -0.21 5.61 -26.68
C PRO A 57 -0.47 4.54 -25.62
N ILE A 58 -1.32 4.86 -24.64
CA ILE A 58 -1.61 3.99 -23.49
C ILE A 58 -2.08 2.59 -23.94
N GLU A 59 -2.86 2.53 -25.01
CA GLU A 59 -3.46 1.32 -25.56
C GLU A 59 -2.45 0.44 -26.33
N SER A 60 -1.30 1.01 -26.68
CA SER A 60 -0.26 0.38 -27.49
C SER A 60 1.01 0.07 -26.70
N HIS A 61 1.03 0.29 -25.37
CA HIS A 61 2.18 -0.07 -24.57
C HIS A 61 2.47 -1.58 -24.66
N PRO A 62 3.74 -1.98 -24.90
CA PRO A 62 4.09 -3.38 -24.96
C PRO A 62 3.65 -4.10 -23.68
N SER A 63 3.12 -5.31 -23.84
CA SER A 63 2.61 -6.14 -22.73
C SER A 63 3.68 -6.48 -21.68
N LYS A 64 4.96 -6.29 -22.01
CA LYS A 64 6.08 -6.50 -21.10
C LYS A 64 7.29 -5.62 -21.46
N LEU A 65 7.48 -4.52 -20.73
CA LEU A 65 8.79 -3.88 -20.65
C LEU A 65 9.74 -4.86 -19.92
N ALA A 66 10.99 -4.95 -20.38
CA ALA A 66 11.99 -5.83 -19.78
C ALA A 66 13.36 -5.14 -19.75
N GLY A 67 14.11 -5.36 -18.67
CA GLY A 67 15.44 -4.79 -18.45
C GLY A 67 15.46 -3.26 -18.38
N SER A 68 16.67 -2.69 -18.30
CA SER A 68 16.92 -1.25 -18.21
C SER A 68 17.13 -0.58 -19.58
N ASN A 69 17.17 -1.35 -20.66
CA ASN A 69 17.32 -0.84 -22.02
C ASN A 69 16.15 0.09 -22.39
N GLY A 70 16.46 1.31 -22.81
CA GLY A 70 15.46 2.34 -23.10
C GLY A 70 14.91 3.08 -21.88
N SER A 71 15.46 2.86 -20.68
CA SER A 71 15.07 3.55 -19.42
C SER A 71 14.98 5.07 -19.53
N LYS A 72 15.86 5.72 -20.31
CA LYS A 72 15.82 7.18 -20.56
C LYS A 72 14.52 7.67 -21.20
N ASN A 73 13.83 6.81 -21.94
CA ASN A 73 12.54 7.12 -22.54
C ASN A 73 11.35 6.70 -21.66
N ARG A 74 11.59 6.23 -20.43
CA ARG A 74 10.55 5.77 -19.51
C ARG A 74 10.25 6.78 -18.42
N TYR A 75 9.04 6.70 -17.86
CA TYR A 75 8.61 7.47 -16.71
C TYR A 75 7.64 6.65 -15.85
N PHE A 76 7.44 7.07 -14.61
CA PHE A 76 6.48 6.46 -13.70
C PHE A 76 5.17 7.26 -13.70
N ASP A 77 4.06 6.58 -13.98
CA ASP A 77 2.71 7.16 -14.10
C ASP A 77 2.00 7.19 -12.74
N PHE A 78 2.15 8.31 -12.04
CA PHE A 78 1.56 8.53 -10.71
C PHE A 78 0.05 8.72 -10.76
N ASP A 79 -0.49 9.29 -11.83
CA ASP A 79 -1.94 9.50 -11.98
C ASP A 79 -2.66 8.16 -12.09
N LYS A 80 -2.12 7.24 -12.91
CA LYS A 80 -2.68 5.88 -13.01
C LYS A 80 -2.50 5.08 -11.72
N LEU A 81 -1.39 5.27 -11.00
CA LEU A 81 -1.21 4.69 -9.66
C LEU A 81 -2.30 5.18 -8.69
N GLY A 82 -2.61 6.47 -8.72
CA GLY A 82 -3.68 7.06 -7.89
C GLY A 82 -5.07 6.51 -8.21
N GLU A 83 -5.40 6.36 -9.49
CA GLU A 83 -6.66 5.75 -9.95
C GLU A 83 -6.81 4.30 -9.47
N VAL A 84 -5.76 3.49 -9.66
CA VAL A 84 -5.77 2.08 -9.23
C VAL A 84 -5.83 1.97 -7.71
N THR A 85 -5.10 2.83 -6.98
CA THR A 85 -5.14 2.85 -5.52
C THR A 85 -6.54 3.16 -4.99
N SER A 86 -7.23 4.12 -5.62
CA SER A 86 -8.61 4.45 -5.27
C SER A 86 -9.53 3.24 -5.47
N THR A 87 -9.39 2.55 -6.61
CA THR A 87 -10.13 1.33 -6.92
C THR A 87 -9.87 0.21 -5.90
N VAL A 88 -8.61 -0.03 -5.54
CA VAL A 88 -8.24 -1.01 -4.51
C VAL A 88 -8.85 -0.66 -3.16
N THR A 89 -8.85 0.62 -2.79
CA THR A 89 -9.48 1.11 -1.54
C THR A 89 -10.97 0.78 -1.51
N PHE A 90 -11.71 1.06 -2.60
CA PHE A 90 -13.13 0.70 -2.72
C PHE A 90 -13.35 -0.82 -2.61
N ASN A 91 -12.50 -1.62 -3.27
CA ASN A 91 -12.63 -3.07 -3.27
C ASN A 91 -12.38 -3.65 -1.88
N LEU A 92 -11.32 -3.20 -1.19
CA LEU A 92 -11.03 -3.64 0.18
C LEU A 92 -12.12 -3.22 1.15
N ASN A 93 -12.70 -2.02 1.02
CA ASN A 93 -13.83 -1.62 1.86
C ASN A 93 -15.06 -2.52 1.63
N LYS A 94 -15.37 -2.91 0.39
CA LYS A 94 -16.46 -3.86 0.10
C LYS A 94 -16.20 -5.25 0.68
N ILE A 95 -14.94 -5.70 0.68
CA ILE A 95 -14.57 -6.99 1.25
C ILE A 95 -14.92 -7.06 2.74
N ILE A 96 -14.78 -5.96 3.50
CA ILE A 96 -15.16 -5.92 4.92
C ILE A 96 -16.62 -6.35 5.12
N ASP A 97 -17.53 -5.89 4.28
CA ASP A 97 -18.96 -6.20 4.44
C ASP A 97 -19.32 -7.60 3.91
N MET A 98 -18.58 -8.08 2.90
CA MET A 98 -18.84 -9.37 2.24
C MET A 98 -18.11 -10.55 2.91
N ASN A 99 -17.11 -10.29 3.75
CA ASN A 99 -16.27 -11.33 4.32
C ASN A 99 -17.05 -12.24 5.29
N TYR A 100 -16.72 -13.52 5.27
CA TYR A 100 -17.16 -14.46 6.30
C TYR A 100 -16.17 -14.42 7.47
N TYR A 101 -16.65 -13.98 8.64
CA TYR A 101 -15.82 -13.91 9.85
C TYR A 101 -15.95 -15.22 10.63
N PRO A 102 -14.83 -15.92 10.91
CA PRO A 102 -14.88 -17.20 11.61
C PRO A 102 -15.23 -17.06 13.11
N VAL A 103 -15.04 -15.88 13.69
CA VAL A 103 -15.37 -15.56 15.09
C VAL A 103 -16.01 -14.18 15.18
N GLU A 104 -16.94 -14.01 16.13
CA GLU A 104 -17.71 -12.76 16.26
C GLU A 104 -16.84 -11.57 16.70
N THR A 105 -15.79 -11.81 17.49
CA THR A 105 -14.82 -10.77 17.87
C THR A 105 -14.10 -10.16 16.67
N ALA A 106 -13.92 -10.95 15.60
CA ALA A 106 -13.32 -10.50 14.34
C ALA A 106 -14.28 -9.64 13.52
N ARG A 107 -15.55 -10.08 13.42
CA ARG A 107 -16.61 -9.30 12.79
C ARG A 107 -16.76 -7.95 13.48
N ARG A 108 -16.85 -7.95 14.81
CA ARG A 108 -16.96 -6.73 15.63
C ARG A 108 -15.83 -5.75 15.34
N SER A 109 -14.58 -6.18 15.45
CA SER A 109 -13.41 -5.33 15.20
C SER A 109 -13.43 -4.71 13.80
N ASN A 110 -13.62 -5.53 12.76
CA ASN A 110 -13.53 -5.06 11.39
C ASN A 110 -14.70 -4.13 11.02
N MET A 111 -15.91 -4.36 11.54
CA MET A 111 -17.05 -3.48 11.30
C MET A 111 -16.92 -2.12 12.01
N ARG A 112 -16.32 -2.08 13.20
CA ARG A 112 -16.15 -0.85 14.00
C ARG A 112 -15.03 0.06 13.51
N HIS A 113 -13.92 -0.53 13.05
CA HIS A 113 -12.70 0.21 12.71
C HIS A 113 -12.41 0.22 11.20
N ARG A 114 -12.95 -0.75 10.46
CA ARG A 114 -12.82 -0.90 9.01
C ARG A 114 -11.39 -0.73 8.45
N PRO A 115 -10.34 -1.31 9.07
CA PRO A 115 -8.98 -1.19 8.56
C PRO A 115 -8.80 -1.96 7.25
N ILE A 116 -7.96 -1.42 6.37
CA ILE A 116 -7.51 -2.07 5.15
C ILE A 116 -5.98 -1.97 5.05
N GLY A 117 -5.37 -2.92 4.33
CA GLY A 117 -3.92 -2.96 4.11
C GLY A 117 -3.58 -2.99 2.63
N ILE A 118 -3.29 -1.82 2.07
CA ILE A 118 -2.75 -1.68 0.72
C ILE A 118 -1.23 -1.83 0.79
N GLY A 119 -0.70 -2.78 0.04
CA GLY A 119 0.72 -2.98 -0.15
C GLY A 119 1.14 -2.83 -1.61
N VAL A 120 2.38 -3.19 -1.88
CA VAL A 120 2.98 -3.12 -3.21
C VAL A 120 3.71 -4.41 -3.53
N GLN A 121 4.06 -4.61 -4.79
CA GLN A 121 4.99 -5.63 -5.23
C GLN A 121 5.77 -5.12 -6.44
N GLY A 122 6.96 -5.68 -6.66
CA GLY A 122 7.82 -5.35 -7.78
C GLY A 122 8.47 -3.97 -7.70
N LEU A 123 8.81 -3.50 -6.50
CA LEU A 123 9.58 -2.24 -6.36
C LEU A 123 10.95 -2.33 -7.04
N ALA A 124 11.67 -3.44 -6.84
CA ALA A 124 12.95 -3.67 -7.49
C ALA A 124 12.83 -3.75 -9.01
N ASP A 125 11.81 -4.44 -9.54
CA ASP A 125 11.55 -4.47 -10.99
C ASP A 125 11.29 -3.07 -11.53
N THR A 126 10.55 -2.23 -10.79
CA THR A 126 10.26 -0.83 -11.17
C THR A 126 11.55 -0.03 -11.30
N PHE A 127 12.46 -0.13 -10.32
CA PHE A 127 13.76 0.54 -10.39
C PHE A 127 14.61 0.03 -11.54
N MET A 128 14.63 -1.28 -11.79
CA MET A 128 15.33 -1.86 -12.95
C MET A 128 14.78 -1.35 -14.28
N LEU A 129 13.46 -1.30 -14.44
CA LEU A 129 12.82 -0.79 -15.65
C LEU A 129 13.16 0.68 -15.91
N LEU A 130 13.36 1.47 -14.85
CA LEU A 130 13.74 2.88 -14.91
C LEU A 130 15.26 3.10 -14.93
N GLY A 131 16.08 2.03 -14.90
CA GLY A 131 17.54 2.13 -14.90
C GLY A 131 18.10 2.76 -13.62
N MET A 132 17.41 2.62 -12.49
CA MET A 132 17.81 3.15 -11.20
C MET A 132 18.44 2.05 -10.34
N ALA A 133 19.60 2.33 -9.74
CA ALA A 133 20.14 1.47 -8.68
C ALA A 133 19.27 1.60 -7.42
N PHE A 134 19.09 0.51 -6.67
CA PHE A 134 18.15 0.48 -5.55
C PHE A 134 18.47 1.50 -4.45
N ASP A 135 19.75 1.79 -4.25
CA ASP A 135 20.29 2.74 -3.27
C ASP A 135 20.48 4.17 -3.82
N SER A 136 20.17 4.41 -5.11
CA SER A 136 20.40 5.71 -5.75
C SER A 136 19.49 6.82 -5.19
N PRO A 137 19.92 8.09 -5.20
CA PRO A 137 19.08 9.21 -4.78
C PRO A 137 17.74 9.29 -5.52
N GLU A 138 17.73 8.92 -6.82
CA GLU A 138 16.54 8.90 -7.66
C GLU A 138 15.57 7.80 -7.22
N ALA A 139 16.08 6.59 -6.90
CA ALA A 139 15.26 5.50 -6.37
C ALA A 139 14.66 5.86 -5.01
N GLN A 140 15.42 6.54 -4.13
CA GLN A 140 14.93 7.03 -2.85
C GLN A 140 13.81 8.07 -3.01
N GLN A 141 13.93 8.98 -3.99
CA GLN A 141 12.90 9.96 -4.28
C GLN A 141 11.65 9.29 -4.87
N LEU A 142 11.82 8.39 -5.84
CA LEU A 142 10.71 7.65 -6.43
C LEU A 142 9.96 6.81 -5.38
N ASN A 143 10.70 6.19 -4.44
CA ASN A 143 10.11 5.48 -3.32
C ASN A 143 9.18 6.40 -2.50
N ARG A 144 9.63 7.60 -2.13
CA ARG A 144 8.80 8.60 -1.42
C ARG A 144 7.56 8.95 -2.23
N ASP A 145 7.72 9.25 -3.52
CA ASP A 145 6.63 9.69 -4.39
C ASP A 145 5.58 8.58 -4.61
N ILE A 146 5.99 7.32 -4.73
CA ILE A 146 5.09 6.17 -4.88
C ILE A 146 4.22 6.02 -3.62
N PHE A 147 4.84 5.97 -2.44
CA PHE A 147 4.10 5.78 -1.20
C PHE A 147 3.27 7.00 -0.80
N GLU A 148 3.73 8.21 -1.14
CA GLU A 148 2.94 9.43 -1.00
C GLU A 148 1.67 9.36 -1.86
N THR A 149 1.80 8.94 -3.12
CA THR A 149 0.68 8.78 -4.06
C THR A 149 -0.33 7.74 -3.57
N ILE A 150 0.15 6.58 -3.13
CA ILE A 150 -0.71 5.53 -2.58
C ILE A 150 -1.47 6.05 -1.36
N TYR A 151 -0.77 6.68 -0.42
CA TYR A 151 -1.41 7.15 0.81
C TYR A 151 -2.42 8.27 0.53
N TYR A 152 -2.08 9.24 -0.31
CA TYR A 152 -2.96 10.34 -0.69
C TYR A 152 -4.26 9.84 -1.34
N HIS A 153 -4.15 8.96 -2.34
CA HIS A 153 -5.31 8.46 -3.06
C HIS A 153 -6.14 7.46 -2.24
N ALA A 154 -5.51 6.67 -1.36
CA ALA A 154 -6.25 5.82 -0.43
C ALA A 154 -7.06 6.66 0.58
N LEU A 155 -6.48 7.73 1.13
CA LEU A 155 -7.20 8.66 2.01
C LEU A 155 -8.34 9.37 1.26
N LYS A 156 -8.08 9.85 0.05
CA LYS A 156 -9.10 10.50 -0.80
C LYS A 156 -10.28 9.56 -1.06
N ALA A 157 -10.03 8.34 -1.50
CA ALA A 157 -11.08 7.35 -1.75
C ALA A 157 -11.83 6.97 -0.46
N SER A 158 -11.14 6.88 0.67
CA SER A 158 -11.77 6.63 1.97
C SER A 158 -12.64 7.80 2.44
N ALA A 159 -12.27 9.04 2.15
CA ALA A 159 -13.10 10.22 2.40
C ALA A 159 -14.32 10.27 1.46
N GLU A 160 -14.17 9.91 0.19
CA GLU A 160 -15.29 9.77 -0.76
C GLU A 160 -16.29 8.69 -0.32
N LEU A 161 -15.81 7.60 0.27
CA LEU A 161 -16.66 6.58 0.91
C LEU A 161 -17.38 7.13 2.14
N ALA A 162 -16.67 7.88 2.99
CA ALA A 162 -17.27 8.49 4.18
C ALA A 162 -18.36 9.51 3.84
N ALA A 163 -18.19 10.27 2.75
CA ALA A 163 -19.21 11.18 2.26
C ALA A 163 -20.51 10.46 1.85
N LYS A 164 -20.43 9.18 1.44
CA LYS A 164 -21.59 8.38 1.00
C LYS A 164 -22.20 7.54 2.12
N GLU A 165 -21.36 6.94 2.96
CA GLU A 165 -21.77 5.92 3.94
C GLU A 165 -21.55 6.34 5.40
N GLY A 166 -21.02 7.54 5.63
CA GLY A 166 -20.54 8.02 6.92
C GLY A 166 -19.13 7.49 7.26
N PRO A 167 -18.43 8.13 8.21
CA PRO A 167 -17.15 7.64 8.70
C PRO A 167 -17.27 6.29 9.41
N TYR A 168 -16.15 5.62 9.69
CA TYR A 168 -16.17 4.42 10.54
C TYR A 168 -16.59 4.77 11.98
N GLU A 169 -17.17 3.79 12.70
CA GLU A 169 -17.83 4.00 14.00
C GLU A 169 -16.94 4.70 15.04
N THR A 170 -15.65 4.40 15.03
CA THR A 170 -14.67 4.88 16.01
C THR A 170 -13.76 6.00 15.46
N TYR A 171 -14.25 6.74 14.46
CA TYR A 171 -13.53 7.85 13.85
C TYR A 171 -13.31 9.01 14.81
N GLU A 172 -14.33 9.37 15.58
CA GLU A 172 -14.27 10.48 16.52
C GLU A 172 -13.19 10.26 17.58
N GLY A 173 -12.36 11.29 17.79
CA GLY A 173 -11.22 11.24 18.72
C GLY A 173 -9.93 10.65 18.13
N SER A 174 -9.98 10.02 16.96
CA SER A 174 -8.79 9.57 16.22
C SER A 174 -7.90 10.75 15.80
N PRO A 175 -6.59 10.54 15.58
CA PRO A 175 -5.72 11.57 15.01
C PRO A 175 -6.24 12.20 13.72
N VAL A 176 -6.78 11.39 12.79
CA VAL A 176 -7.30 11.90 11.52
C VAL A 176 -8.52 12.79 11.74
N SER A 177 -9.37 12.52 12.75
CA SER A 177 -10.46 13.45 13.14
C SER A 177 -9.97 14.81 13.64
N LYS A 178 -8.73 14.87 14.13
CA LYS A 178 -8.05 16.10 14.56
C LYS A 178 -7.21 16.73 13.45
N GLY A 179 -7.34 16.24 12.22
CA GLY A 179 -6.56 16.70 11.07
C GLY A 179 -5.11 16.21 11.05
N ILE A 180 -4.73 15.24 11.89
CA ILE A 180 -3.37 14.67 11.96
C ILE A 180 -3.32 13.40 11.09
N ILE A 181 -2.54 13.44 10.02
CA ILE A 181 -2.30 12.29 9.13
C ILE A 181 -0.93 11.67 9.38
N GLN A 182 -0.64 10.52 8.76
CA GLN A 182 0.57 9.74 9.07
C GLN A 182 1.87 10.55 8.95
N PRO A 183 2.13 11.34 7.89
CA PRO A 183 3.33 12.18 7.82
C PRO A 183 3.54 13.12 9.01
N ASP A 184 2.45 13.67 9.57
CA ASP A 184 2.51 14.60 10.72
C ASP A 184 3.03 13.89 11.97
N MET A 185 2.66 12.62 12.19
CA MET A 185 3.12 11.81 13.32
C MET A 185 4.62 11.48 13.25
N TRP A 186 5.23 11.68 12.08
CA TRP A 186 6.67 11.54 11.85
C TRP A 186 7.38 12.89 11.71
N ASN A 187 6.67 14.01 11.86
CA ASN A 187 7.18 15.36 11.59
C ASN A 187 7.73 15.51 10.16
N VAL A 188 7.11 14.82 9.19
CA VAL A 188 7.49 14.88 7.78
C VAL A 188 6.50 15.76 7.03
N VAL A 189 7.02 16.75 6.30
CA VAL A 189 6.22 17.56 5.38
C VAL A 189 6.10 16.81 4.06
N PRO A 190 4.86 16.48 3.60
CA PRO A 190 4.67 15.86 2.29
C PRO A 190 5.15 16.73 1.14
N SER A 191 5.29 16.15 -0.06
CA SER A 191 5.67 16.92 -1.24
C SER A 191 4.49 17.74 -1.76
N THR A 192 4.77 18.58 -2.76
CA THR A 192 3.74 19.37 -3.47
C THR A 192 3.09 18.59 -4.61
N ARG A 193 3.38 17.29 -4.79
CA ARG A 193 2.81 16.47 -5.88
C ARG A 193 1.29 16.39 -5.80
N TRP A 194 0.74 16.30 -4.59
CA TRP A 194 -0.69 16.18 -4.34
C TRP A 194 -1.18 17.31 -3.42
N ASN A 195 -2.45 17.69 -3.58
CA ASN A 195 -3.03 18.81 -2.83
C ASN A 195 -3.52 18.35 -1.44
N TRP A 196 -2.57 18.19 -0.52
CA TRP A 196 -2.82 17.86 0.88
C TRP A 196 -3.78 18.83 1.60
N PRO A 197 -3.69 20.17 1.42
CA PRO A 197 -4.64 21.10 2.04
C PRO A 197 -6.10 20.81 1.69
N THR A 198 -6.40 20.62 0.40
CA THR A 198 -7.78 20.31 -0.05
C THR A 198 -8.25 18.95 0.47
N LEU A 199 -7.36 17.95 0.53
CA LEU A 199 -7.70 16.65 1.10
C LEU A 199 -8.00 16.75 2.60
N ARG A 200 -7.20 17.50 3.37
CA ARG A 200 -7.45 17.74 4.80
C ARG A 200 -8.77 18.47 5.02
N GLU A 201 -9.09 19.47 4.19
CA GLU A 201 -10.38 20.16 4.26
C GLU A 201 -11.54 19.19 3.99
N THR A 202 -11.40 18.32 2.99
CA THR A 202 -12.40 17.28 2.69
C THR A 202 -12.59 16.35 3.87
N ILE A 203 -11.50 15.81 4.42
CA ILE A 203 -11.53 14.92 5.60
C ILE A 203 -12.17 15.62 6.80
N SER A 204 -11.90 16.92 7.03
CA SER A 204 -12.50 17.65 8.14
C SER A 204 -14.02 17.78 8.03
N LYS A 205 -14.57 17.74 6.81
CA LYS A 205 -16.01 17.86 6.55
C LYS A 205 -16.74 16.52 6.61
N VAL A 206 -16.14 15.45 6.07
CA VAL A 206 -16.84 14.15 5.87
C VAL A 206 -16.24 12.99 6.64
N GLY A 207 -15.05 13.15 7.21
CA GLY A 207 -14.28 12.07 7.82
C GLY A 207 -13.66 11.10 6.80
N VAL A 208 -13.33 9.90 7.27
CA VAL A 208 -12.84 8.78 6.44
C VAL A 208 -13.54 7.48 6.81
N ARG A 209 -13.67 6.57 5.85
CA ARG A 209 -14.38 5.29 6.02
C ARG A 209 -13.53 4.19 6.64
N ASN A 210 -12.21 4.31 6.62
CA ASN A 210 -11.27 3.28 7.05
C ASN A 210 -10.27 3.86 8.04
N SER A 211 -10.05 3.18 9.18
CA SER A 211 -9.12 3.66 10.22
C SER A 211 -7.65 3.58 9.80
N LEU A 212 -7.28 2.58 9.02
CA LEU A 212 -5.93 2.34 8.48
C LEU A 212 -6.05 1.96 7.00
N LEU A 213 -5.02 2.27 6.21
CA LEU A 213 -5.08 2.18 4.74
C LEU A 213 -3.92 1.42 4.09
N VAL A 214 -2.70 1.60 4.58
CA VAL A 214 -1.47 1.15 3.90
C VAL A 214 -0.67 0.27 4.86
N ALA A 215 -0.37 -0.95 4.41
CA ALA A 215 0.40 -1.94 5.15
C ALA A 215 1.10 -2.87 4.15
N PRO A 216 2.32 -2.51 3.70
CA PRO A 216 3.06 -3.32 2.74
C PRO A 216 3.41 -4.70 3.32
N MET A 217 2.77 -5.74 2.77
CA MET A 217 2.86 -7.13 3.23
C MET A 217 3.85 -7.95 2.40
N PRO A 218 4.39 -9.07 2.93
CA PRO A 218 5.07 -10.05 2.10
C PRO A 218 4.15 -10.56 0.99
N THR A 219 4.60 -10.48 -0.27
CA THR A 219 3.79 -10.86 -1.43
C THR A 219 4.17 -12.20 -2.03
N ALA A 220 4.79 -13.08 -1.22
CA ALA A 220 5.49 -14.30 -1.65
C ALA A 220 4.78 -15.12 -2.75
N SER A 221 3.49 -15.40 -2.59
CA SER A 221 2.75 -16.15 -3.62
C SER A 221 2.23 -15.26 -4.76
N THR A 222 1.72 -14.06 -4.44
CA THR A 222 1.09 -13.18 -5.43
C THR A 222 2.08 -12.54 -6.40
N SER A 223 3.30 -12.20 -5.95
CA SER A 223 4.34 -11.69 -6.82
C SER A 223 4.89 -12.76 -7.75
N GLN A 224 4.96 -14.01 -7.29
CA GLN A 224 5.29 -15.15 -8.15
C GLN A 224 4.24 -15.41 -9.22
N ILE A 225 2.96 -15.18 -8.93
CA ILE A 225 1.87 -15.28 -9.94
C ILE A 225 2.02 -14.19 -10.99
N LEU A 226 2.30 -12.96 -10.58
CA LEU A 226 2.46 -11.82 -11.50
C LEU A 226 3.84 -11.71 -12.15
N GLY A 227 4.81 -12.52 -11.69
CA GLY A 227 6.19 -12.52 -12.18
C GLY A 227 6.98 -11.28 -11.77
N ASN A 228 6.71 -10.73 -10.58
CA ASN A 228 7.43 -9.59 -9.98
C ASN A 228 8.32 -10.05 -8.83
N ASN A 229 9.30 -9.23 -8.44
CA ASN A 229 10.00 -9.37 -7.17
C ASN A 229 9.05 -9.10 -5.98
N GLU A 230 9.41 -9.65 -4.83
CA GLU A 230 8.58 -9.56 -3.63
C GLU A 230 8.54 -8.13 -3.06
N CYS A 231 7.32 -7.67 -2.79
CA CYS A 231 7.02 -6.46 -2.06
C CYS A 231 7.88 -5.23 -2.44
N PHE A 232 8.57 -4.66 -1.45
CA PHE A 232 9.51 -3.54 -1.56
C PHE A 232 10.97 -3.99 -1.42
N GLU A 233 11.26 -5.29 -1.53
CA GLU A 233 12.59 -5.84 -1.30
C GLU A 233 13.48 -5.69 -2.54
N PRO A 234 14.81 -5.55 -2.38
CA PRO A 234 15.75 -5.69 -3.49
C PRO A 234 15.77 -7.14 -3.99
N TYR A 235 16.35 -7.37 -5.18
CA TYR A 235 16.62 -8.74 -5.62
C TYR A 235 17.66 -9.39 -4.70
N THR A 236 17.33 -10.58 -4.20
CA THR A 236 18.25 -11.38 -3.37
C THR A 236 19.31 -12.09 -4.19
N SER A 237 19.00 -12.40 -5.45
CA SER A 237 19.90 -13.03 -6.41
C SER A 237 19.46 -12.70 -7.84
N ASN A 238 20.43 -12.54 -8.75
CA ASN A 238 20.17 -12.40 -10.18
C ASN A 238 19.75 -13.72 -10.86
N ILE A 239 19.95 -14.85 -10.17
CA ILE A 239 19.58 -16.18 -10.65
C ILE A 239 18.85 -16.90 -9.52
N TYR A 240 17.67 -17.44 -9.82
CA TYR A 240 16.93 -18.27 -8.88
C TYR A 240 16.49 -19.57 -9.55
N SER A 241 16.49 -20.64 -8.75
CA SER A 241 16.06 -21.96 -9.17
C SER A 241 14.63 -22.20 -8.68
N ARG A 242 13.72 -22.51 -9.59
CA ARG A 242 12.33 -22.85 -9.25
C ARG A 242 12.09 -24.33 -9.51
N ARG A 243 11.79 -25.08 -8.44
CA ARG A 243 11.41 -26.50 -8.54
C ARG A 243 9.97 -26.60 -9.04
N VAL A 244 9.79 -27.30 -10.15
CA VAL A 244 8.48 -27.74 -10.68
C VAL A 244 8.48 -29.26 -10.80
N LEU A 245 7.29 -29.85 -10.93
CA LEU A 245 6.97 -31.28 -10.73
C LEU A 245 7.91 -32.33 -11.36
N ARG A 246 8.81 -31.99 -12.29
CA ARG A 246 9.77 -32.94 -12.89
C ARG A 246 11.19 -32.40 -13.16
N PHE A 247 11.46 -31.10 -13.00
CA PHE A 247 12.75 -30.49 -13.34
C PHE A 247 13.07 -29.25 -12.49
N VAL A 248 14.35 -28.91 -12.41
CA VAL A 248 14.88 -27.67 -11.86
C VAL A 248 14.92 -26.65 -12.99
N ASN A 249 14.00 -25.69 -13.02
CA ASN A 249 14.06 -24.58 -13.98
C ASN A 249 14.93 -23.46 -13.41
N THR A 250 16.05 -23.17 -14.06
CA THR A 250 16.89 -22.00 -13.77
C THR A 250 16.29 -20.79 -14.49
N VAL A 251 15.87 -19.78 -13.74
CA VAL A 251 15.43 -18.50 -14.30
C VAL A 251 16.55 -17.49 -14.13
N LEU A 252 17.01 -16.95 -15.25
CA LEU A 252 18.00 -15.86 -15.28
C LEU A 252 17.25 -14.53 -15.35
N LEU A 253 17.54 -13.61 -14.42
CA LEU A 253 17.16 -12.21 -14.61
C LEU A 253 18.15 -11.62 -15.61
N HIS A 254 17.73 -11.45 -16.87
CA HIS A 254 18.56 -10.84 -17.90
C HIS A 254 18.90 -9.40 -17.50
N THR A 255 20.10 -9.23 -16.97
CA THR A 255 20.77 -7.96 -16.70
C THR A 255 21.87 -7.82 -17.75
N PHE A 256 21.60 -7.02 -18.78
CA PHE A 256 22.59 -6.49 -19.72
C PHE A 256 22.26 -5.03 -19.98
#